data_AF-A0A933BAT9-F1
#
_entry.id   AF-A0A933BAT9-F1
#
_cell.length_a   1.000
_cell.length_b   1.000
_cell.length_c   1.000
_cell.angle_alpha   90.00
_cell.angle_beta   90.00
_cell.angle_gamma   90.00
#
_symmetry.space_group_name_H-M   'P 1'
#
loop_
_entity.id
_entity.type
_entity.pdbx_description
1 polymer ?
#
loop_
_entity_poly.entity_id
_entity_poly.type
_entity_poly.pdbx_seq_one_letter_code
_entity_poly.pdbx_strand_id
1 'polypeptide(L)'
;MTQRFRVAMLSAESVPYAKVGGLADVVGALSRAIADLGCSVAVFLPRYAGLNLPDASTLELVSQVEVPVRGEDTPGLLYALRGPDHPPHLTHYFIANDRTFGRPGIYNDPATGEAYPDNAERFAFFSRACLEGMRALAFAPEVIHANDHQVALVPAYLKTLHAEDPFFQMTASILSIHNMGYQGIYDPAAMEISGFPPEYFYPLSPFEFWGKVNYLKAGIQFADVITTVSERYAEEIQSGEEFGFGLQGVLNARREDLLGILNGIDVKIWNPRTDRLIAARYDAETLELKGVCKSALLEETGLPAQPDQPLFGMISRLAEQKGFDLIEEASE
;
A
#
# COMPACT_ATOMS: atom_id res chain seq x y z
N MET A 1 -15.30 26.01 0.64
CA MET A 1 -15.98 24.87 1.30
C MET A 1 -15.13 23.65 1.03
N THR A 2 -14.50 23.04 2.03
CA THR A 2 -13.75 21.79 1.84
C THR A 2 -14.76 20.70 1.52
N GLN A 3 -14.75 20.21 0.29
CA GLN A 3 -15.60 19.10 -0.14
C GLN A 3 -15.20 17.87 0.68
N ARG A 4 -16.17 17.25 1.35
CA ARG A 4 -15.94 16.08 2.22
C ARG A 4 -16.35 14.84 1.45
N PHE A 5 -15.37 14.01 1.12
CA PHE A 5 -15.57 12.80 0.31
C PHE A 5 -15.76 11.56 1.17
N ARG A 6 -16.46 10.57 0.63
CA ARG A 6 -16.38 9.17 1.10
C ARG A 6 -15.25 8.46 0.36
N VAL A 7 -14.22 8.05 1.09
CA VAL A 7 -12.99 7.48 0.54
C VAL A 7 -12.83 6.05 1.03
N ALA A 8 -12.66 5.09 0.11
CA ALA A 8 -12.19 3.75 0.45
C ALA A 8 -10.70 3.65 0.17
N MET A 9 -9.90 3.39 1.21
CA MET A 9 -8.47 3.11 1.09
C MET A 9 -8.26 1.61 1.06
N LEU A 10 -7.69 1.08 -0.02
CA LEU A 10 -7.42 -0.34 -0.18
C LEU A 10 -5.91 -0.57 -0.14
N SER A 11 -5.46 -1.48 0.72
CA SER A 11 -4.05 -1.82 0.83
C SER A 11 -3.86 -3.25 1.34
N ALA A 12 -2.72 -3.86 1.01
CA ALA A 12 -2.29 -5.12 1.63
C ALA A 12 -1.65 -4.91 3.01
N GLU A 13 -1.20 -3.70 3.34
CA GLU A 13 -0.56 -3.41 4.62
C GLU A 13 -0.93 -2.00 5.14
N SER A 14 -0.99 -1.86 6.46
CA SER A 14 -1.21 -0.59 7.16
C SER A 14 -0.79 -0.74 8.61
N VAL A 15 -0.09 0.26 9.13
CA VAL A 15 0.17 0.33 10.57
C VAL A 15 -1.13 0.62 11.34
N PRO A 16 -1.26 0.11 12.58
CA PRO A 16 -0.35 -0.81 13.28
C PRO A 16 -0.61 -2.31 12.97
N TYR A 17 -1.52 -2.62 12.04
CA TYR A 17 -2.12 -3.94 11.92
C TYR A 17 -1.27 -4.97 11.19
N ALA A 18 -0.65 -4.57 10.08
CA ALA A 18 0.15 -5.42 9.22
C ALA A 18 1.20 -4.55 8.53
N LYS A 19 2.49 -4.89 8.67
CA LYS A 19 3.59 -4.08 8.15
C LYS A 19 4.69 -4.96 7.55
N VAL A 20 5.03 -4.72 6.28
CA VAL A 20 6.27 -5.21 5.67
C VAL A 20 7.19 -4.04 5.32
N GLY A 21 6.65 -2.96 4.75
CA GLY A 21 7.44 -1.83 4.29
C GLY A 21 6.83 -0.47 4.62
N GLY A 22 7.28 0.54 3.87
CA GLY A 22 6.83 1.92 4.04
C GLY A 22 5.40 2.18 3.53
N LEU A 23 4.84 1.30 2.69
CA LEU A 23 3.44 1.39 2.27
C LEU A 23 2.51 1.36 3.50
N ALA A 24 2.80 0.50 4.48
CA ALA A 24 2.02 0.42 5.71
C ALA A 24 1.99 1.75 6.48
N ASP A 25 3.12 2.46 6.52
CA ASP A 25 3.23 3.75 7.19
C ASP A 25 2.45 4.83 6.43
N VAL A 26 2.54 4.84 5.10
CA VAL A 26 1.79 5.76 4.23
C VAL A 26 0.30 5.58 4.42
N VAL A 27 -0.22 4.36 4.32
CA VAL A 27 -1.68 4.10 4.43
C VAL A 27 -2.19 4.46 5.82
N GLY A 28 -1.45 4.12 6.88
CA GLY A 28 -1.83 4.45 8.25
C GLY A 28 -1.88 5.95 8.52
N ALA A 29 -0.88 6.70 8.06
CA ALA A 29 -0.82 8.16 8.25
C ALA A 29 -1.78 8.91 7.32
N LEU A 30 -1.84 8.53 6.04
CA LEU A 30 -2.65 9.22 5.03
C LEU A 30 -4.15 9.05 5.29
N SER A 31 -4.60 7.84 5.64
CA SER A 31 -6.02 7.60 5.95
C SER A 31 -6.49 8.45 7.13
N ARG A 32 -5.66 8.59 8.17
CA ARG A 32 -5.92 9.50 9.30
C ARG A 32 -5.92 10.95 8.87
N ALA A 33 -4.94 11.40 8.09
CA ALA A 33 -4.88 12.79 7.63
C ALA A 33 -6.12 13.17 6.80
N ILE A 34 -6.59 12.27 5.92
CA ILE A 34 -7.82 12.48 5.13
C ILE A 34 -9.05 12.54 6.04
N ALA A 35 -9.13 11.68 7.07
CA ALA A 35 -10.21 11.71 8.04
C ALA A 35 -10.20 12.98 8.90
N ASP A 36 -9.02 13.47 9.30
CA ASP A 36 -8.84 14.72 10.04
C ASP A 36 -9.28 15.96 9.22
N LEU A 37 -9.28 15.86 7.87
CA LEU A 37 -9.88 16.86 6.98
C LEU A 37 -11.43 16.78 6.91
N GLY A 38 -12.04 15.81 7.59
CA GLY A 38 -13.49 15.62 7.69
C GLY A 38 -14.10 14.71 6.62
N CYS A 39 -13.27 14.02 5.83
CA CYS A 39 -13.73 12.98 4.91
C CYS A 39 -14.11 11.71 5.67
N SER A 40 -15.07 10.94 5.15
CA SER A 40 -15.42 9.63 5.70
C SER A 40 -14.55 8.56 5.04
N VAL A 41 -13.64 7.97 5.81
CA VAL A 41 -12.61 7.06 5.32
C VAL A 41 -12.89 5.64 5.82
N ALA A 42 -12.93 4.69 4.88
CA ALA A 42 -12.96 3.26 5.15
C ALA A 42 -11.67 2.62 4.64
N VAL A 43 -10.84 2.07 5.54
CA VAL A 43 -9.62 1.36 5.17
C VAL A 43 -9.93 -0.13 5.13
N PHE A 44 -9.70 -0.79 4.02
CA PHE A 44 -9.85 -2.24 3.89
C PHE A 44 -8.47 -2.89 3.85
N LEU A 45 -8.31 -3.94 4.65
CA LEU A 45 -7.09 -4.73 4.78
C LEU A 45 -7.42 -6.23 4.78
N PRO A 46 -6.50 -7.11 4.37
CA PRO A 46 -6.65 -8.53 4.62
C PRO A 46 -6.50 -8.84 6.12
N ARG A 47 -7.27 -9.81 6.63
CA ARG A 47 -7.12 -10.33 8.00
C ARG A 47 -6.05 -11.42 8.02
N TYR A 48 -4.78 -11.02 8.10
CA TYR A 48 -3.67 -11.96 8.22
C TYR A 48 -3.68 -12.72 9.56
N ALA A 49 -3.10 -13.91 9.61
CA ALA A 49 -2.96 -14.67 10.87
C ALA A 49 -2.15 -13.91 11.94
N GLY A 50 -1.14 -13.16 11.51
CA GLY A 50 -0.27 -12.35 12.38
C GLY A 50 -0.76 -10.90 12.60
N LEU A 51 -2.06 -10.63 12.46
CA LEU A 51 -2.61 -9.29 12.61
C LEU A 51 -2.36 -8.74 14.02
N ASN A 52 -1.78 -7.55 14.10
CA ASN A 52 -1.52 -6.87 15.37
C ASN A 52 -2.64 -5.89 15.70
N LEU A 53 -3.45 -6.17 16.72
CA LEU A 53 -4.53 -5.28 17.14
C LEU A 53 -4.05 -4.37 18.28
N PRO A 54 -4.38 -3.06 18.25
CA PRO A 54 -4.15 -2.19 19.39
C PRO A 54 -4.85 -2.72 20.66
N ASP A 55 -4.30 -2.36 21.82
CA ASP A 55 -4.87 -2.74 23.12
C ASP A 55 -6.35 -2.37 23.22
N ALA A 56 -7.13 -3.25 23.87
CA ALA A 56 -8.58 -3.11 24.04
C ALA A 56 -9.41 -3.02 22.74
N SER A 57 -8.81 -3.29 21.57
CA SER A 57 -9.54 -3.37 20.30
C SER A 57 -10.05 -4.78 20.02
N THR A 58 -11.18 -4.89 19.32
CA THR A 58 -11.78 -6.17 18.90
C THR A 58 -12.20 -6.11 17.44
N LEU A 59 -12.31 -7.28 16.80
CA LEU A 59 -12.89 -7.42 15.47
C LEU A 59 -14.32 -7.93 15.58
N GLU A 60 -15.28 -7.10 15.18
CA GLU A 60 -16.69 -7.47 15.11
C GLU A 60 -16.99 -7.96 13.69
N LEU A 61 -17.59 -9.15 13.55
CA LEU A 61 -18.09 -9.61 12.25
C LEU A 61 -19.30 -8.76 11.86
N VAL A 62 -19.19 -8.00 10.79
CA VAL A 62 -20.24 -7.07 10.33
C VAL A 62 -20.93 -7.55 9.06
N SER A 63 -20.28 -8.41 8.26
CA SER A 63 -20.91 -9.01 7.08
C SER A 63 -20.21 -10.29 6.64
N GLN A 64 -20.90 -11.05 5.79
CA GLN A 64 -20.35 -12.12 4.97
C GLN A 64 -20.65 -11.79 3.51
N VAL A 65 -19.71 -12.08 2.61
CA VAL A 65 -19.84 -11.80 1.17
C VAL A 65 -19.41 -13.03 0.37
N GLU A 66 -20.06 -13.23 -0.76
CA GLU A 66 -19.63 -14.20 -1.76
C GLU A 66 -18.73 -13.50 -2.77
N VAL A 67 -17.50 -14.00 -2.92
CA VAL A 67 -16.46 -13.36 -3.72
C VAL A 67 -16.19 -14.21 -4.95
N PRO A 68 -16.61 -13.78 -6.14
CA PRO A 68 -16.39 -14.53 -7.37
C PRO A 68 -14.89 -14.55 -7.75
N VAL A 69 -14.25 -15.72 -7.68
CA VAL A 69 -12.83 -15.95 -8.00
C VAL A 69 -12.73 -17.29 -8.72
N ARG A 70 -11.99 -17.36 -9.83
CA ARG A 70 -11.93 -18.58 -10.68
C ARG A 70 -13.31 -19.08 -11.14
N GLY A 71 -14.28 -18.18 -11.31
CA GLY A 71 -15.65 -18.56 -11.67
C GLY A 71 -16.45 -19.25 -10.56
N GLU A 72 -15.93 -19.30 -9.34
CA GLU A 72 -16.60 -19.85 -8.16
C GLU A 72 -16.83 -18.73 -7.12
N ASP A 73 -17.95 -18.81 -6.42
CA ASP A 73 -18.22 -17.94 -5.28
C ASP A 73 -17.48 -18.46 -4.04
N THR A 74 -16.50 -17.68 -3.59
CA THR A 74 -15.68 -17.99 -2.40
C THR A 74 -16.12 -17.11 -1.24
N PRO A 75 -16.42 -17.68 -0.05
CA PRO A 75 -16.88 -16.87 1.07
C PRO A 75 -15.77 -15.99 1.63
N GLY A 76 -16.12 -14.74 1.92
CA GLY A 76 -15.31 -13.76 2.62
C GLY A 76 -16.04 -13.23 3.86
N LEU A 77 -15.34 -13.14 4.99
CA LEU A 77 -15.87 -12.58 6.22
C LEU A 77 -15.35 -11.16 6.41
N LEU A 78 -16.24 -10.20 6.62
CA LEU A 78 -15.90 -8.79 6.79
C LEU A 78 -16.00 -8.41 8.26
N TYR A 79 -14.88 -7.99 8.84
CA TYR A 79 -14.80 -7.55 10.22
C TYR A 79 -14.58 -6.04 10.30
N ALA A 80 -15.25 -5.37 11.22
CA ALA A 80 -14.96 -3.98 11.58
C ALA A 80 -14.11 -3.94 12.86
N LEU A 81 -13.13 -3.05 12.91
CA LEU A 81 -12.41 -2.76 14.14
C LEU A 81 -13.30 -1.96 15.10
N ARG A 82 -13.33 -2.39 16.35
CA ARG A 82 -13.94 -1.66 17.48
C ARG A 82 -12.89 -1.43 18.56
N GLY A 83 -13.01 -0.34 19.30
CA GLY A 83 -12.05 0.04 20.33
C GLY A 83 -12.24 1.48 20.81
N PRO A 84 -11.57 1.88 21.90
CA PRO A 84 -11.73 3.21 22.49
C PRO A 84 -11.07 4.32 21.65
N ASP A 85 -9.97 4.02 20.95
CA ASP A 85 -9.14 5.01 20.26
C ASP A 85 -9.49 5.18 18.77
N HIS A 86 -10.76 4.97 18.40
CA HIS A 86 -11.19 5.14 17.02
C HIS A 86 -11.29 6.62 16.65
N PRO A 87 -10.47 7.10 15.69
CA PRO A 87 -10.63 8.45 15.17
C PRO A 87 -12.03 8.66 14.56
N PRO A 88 -12.60 9.86 14.72
CA PRO A 88 -13.84 10.19 14.04
C PRO A 88 -13.66 10.07 12.53
N HIS A 89 -14.70 9.58 11.84
CA HIS A 89 -14.74 9.44 10.38
C HIS A 89 -13.76 8.43 9.77
N LEU A 90 -13.04 7.63 10.55
CA LEU A 90 -12.15 6.59 10.03
C LEU A 90 -12.53 5.22 10.60
N THR A 91 -12.85 4.28 9.71
CA THR A 91 -13.16 2.90 10.07
C THR A 91 -12.22 1.94 9.35
N HIS A 92 -11.73 0.94 10.08
CA HIS A 92 -10.91 -0.13 9.51
C HIS A 92 -11.72 -1.41 9.38
N TYR A 93 -11.67 -2.00 8.20
CA TYR A 93 -12.32 -3.22 7.83
C TYR A 93 -11.30 -4.29 7.45
N PHE A 94 -11.54 -5.52 7.88
CA PHE A 94 -10.66 -6.65 7.63
C PHE A 94 -11.40 -7.76 6.90
N ILE A 95 -10.90 -8.15 5.74
CA ILE A 95 -11.41 -9.25 4.94
C ILE A 95 -10.69 -10.53 5.35
N ALA A 96 -11.44 -11.49 5.88
CA ALA A 96 -10.93 -12.80 6.27
C ALA A 96 -11.38 -13.89 5.31
N ASN A 97 -10.42 -14.76 4.99
CA ASN A 97 -10.65 -16.07 4.42
C ASN A 97 -9.46 -16.93 4.85
N ASP A 98 -9.72 -18.00 5.60
CA ASP A 98 -8.66 -18.74 6.30
C ASP A 98 -7.71 -19.43 5.31
N ARG A 99 -8.19 -19.81 4.13
CA ARG A 99 -7.36 -20.42 3.08
C ARG A 99 -6.37 -19.41 2.48
N THR A 100 -6.73 -18.13 2.38
CA THR A 100 -5.89 -17.09 1.73
C THR A 100 -5.03 -16.30 2.70
N PHE A 101 -5.58 -15.88 3.85
CA PHE A 101 -4.91 -14.98 4.81
C PHE A 101 -4.65 -15.61 6.18
N GLY A 102 -5.22 -16.79 6.46
CA GLY A 102 -5.06 -17.53 7.72
C GLY A 102 -3.69 -18.23 7.89
N ARG A 103 -2.62 -17.69 7.29
CA ARG A 103 -1.26 -18.23 7.35
C ARG A 103 -0.22 -17.16 7.71
N PRO A 104 0.98 -17.55 8.18
CA PRO A 104 2.06 -16.60 8.49
C PRO A 104 2.45 -15.73 7.29
N GLY A 105 3.03 -14.56 7.54
CA GLY A 105 3.51 -13.68 6.46
C GLY A 105 2.40 -12.96 5.69
N ILE A 106 2.83 -12.01 4.85
CA ILE A 106 1.95 -11.13 4.06
C ILE A 106 2.08 -11.50 2.57
N TYR A 107 3.24 -11.22 1.95
CA TYR A 107 3.51 -11.54 0.55
C TYR A 107 4.27 -12.86 0.37
N ASN A 108 5.17 -13.14 1.31
CA ASN A 108 6.14 -14.23 1.23
C ASN A 108 5.97 -15.15 2.45
N ASP A 109 6.36 -16.41 2.27
CA ASP A 109 6.45 -17.36 3.37
C ASP A 109 7.64 -16.99 4.27
N PRO A 110 7.41 -16.69 5.57
CA PRO A 110 8.49 -16.32 6.48
C PRO A 110 9.54 -17.42 6.67
N ALA A 111 9.19 -18.69 6.44
CA ALA A 111 10.10 -19.82 6.61
C ALA A 111 11.05 -19.99 5.41
N THR A 112 10.62 -19.64 4.20
CA THR A 112 11.43 -19.83 2.98
C THR A 112 11.92 -18.51 2.37
N GLY A 113 11.26 -17.40 2.67
CA GLY A 113 11.49 -16.09 2.05
C GLY A 113 10.83 -15.93 0.67
N GLU A 114 10.28 -17.01 0.10
CA GLU A 114 9.70 -17.04 -1.23
C GLU A 114 8.30 -16.43 -1.27
N ALA A 115 7.95 -15.80 -2.39
CA ALA A 115 6.61 -15.29 -2.61
C ALA A 115 5.59 -16.43 -2.61
N TYR A 116 4.41 -16.20 -2.01
CA TYR A 116 3.34 -17.18 -2.05
C TYR A 116 2.87 -17.44 -3.50
N PRO A 117 2.81 -18.71 -3.95
CA PRO A 117 2.51 -19.04 -5.35
C PRO A 117 1.08 -18.66 -5.75
N ASP A 118 0.19 -18.57 -4.77
CA ASP A 118 -1.21 -18.19 -4.91
C ASP A 118 -1.46 -16.68 -4.69
N ASN A 119 -0.42 -15.82 -4.71
CA ASN A 119 -0.59 -14.37 -4.55
C ASN A 119 -1.56 -13.75 -5.58
N ALA A 120 -1.56 -14.25 -6.82
CA ALA A 120 -2.52 -13.81 -7.84
C ALA A 120 -3.98 -14.02 -7.39
N GLU A 121 -4.27 -15.16 -6.75
CA GLU A 121 -5.60 -15.54 -6.25
C GLU A 121 -5.97 -14.76 -5.00
N ARG A 122 -5.04 -14.63 -4.04
CA ARG A 122 -5.28 -13.90 -2.79
C ARG A 122 -5.65 -12.44 -3.03
N PHE A 123 -4.91 -11.78 -3.93
CA PHE A 123 -5.09 -10.35 -4.17
C PHE A 123 -6.21 -10.05 -5.16
N ALA A 124 -6.51 -10.98 -6.08
CA ALA A 124 -7.77 -10.93 -6.84
C ALA A 124 -8.99 -11.10 -5.91
N PHE A 125 -8.97 -12.10 -5.03
CA PHE A 125 -9.99 -12.32 -4.00
C PHE A 125 -10.17 -11.06 -3.15
N PHE A 126 -9.09 -10.52 -2.59
CA PHE A 126 -9.16 -9.34 -1.74
C PHE A 126 -9.74 -8.13 -2.46
N SER A 127 -9.29 -7.87 -3.70
CA SER A 127 -9.79 -6.75 -4.51
C SER A 127 -11.30 -6.83 -4.72
N ARG A 128 -11.83 -8.01 -5.06
CA ARG A 128 -13.28 -8.21 -5.26
C ARG A 128 -14.05 -8.22 -3.95
N ALA A 129 -13.50 -8.84 -2.91
CA ALA A 129 -14.08 -8.85 -1.58
C ALA A 129 -14.25 -7.44 -0.98
N CYS A 130 -13.34 -6.51 -1.31
CA CYS A 130 -13.49 -5.11 -0.94
C CYS A 130 -14.71 -4.48 -1.63
N LEU A 131 -14.91 -4.71 -2.93
CA LEU A 131 -16.07 -4.19 -3.67
C LEU A 131 -17.38 -4.77 -3.15
N GLU A 132 -17.45 -6.10 -2.96
CA GLU A 132 -18.64 -6.74 -2.38
C GLU A 132 -18.88 -6.31 -0.93
N GLY A 133 -17.81 -6.14 -0.15
CA GLY A 133 -17.86 -5.62 1.22
C GLY A 133 -18.42 -4.21 1.30
N MET A 134 -18.01 -3.31 0.40
CA MET A 134 -18.57 -1.96 0.31
C MET A 134 -20.07 -1.99 0.07
N ARG A 135 -20.54 -2.85 -0.84
CA ARG A 135 -21.97 -3.04 -1.10
C ARG A 135 -22.72 -3.56 0.11
N ALA A 136 -22.19 -4.60 0.76
CA ALA A 136 -22.82 -5.21 1.93
C ALA A 136 -22.91 -4.23 3.13
N LEU A 137 -21.95 -3.32 3.24
CA LEU A 137 -21.96 -2.24 4.23
C LEU A 137 -22.82 -1.04 3.83
N ALA A 138 -23.40 -1.03 2.62
CA ALA A 138 -24.03 0.14 2.00
C ALA A 138 -23.13 1.39 1.99
N PHE A 139 -21.81 1.18 1.89
CA PHE A 139 -20.82 2.25 1.79
C PHE A 139 -20.49 2.50 0.32
N ALA A 140 -21.14 3.46 -0.32
CA ALA A 140 -20.87 3.85 -1.71
C ALA A 140 -19.78 4.94 -1.77
N PRO A 141 -18.50 4.59 -2.00
CA PRO A 141 -17.41 5.56 -2.01
C PRO A 141 -17.50 6.50 -3.23
N GLU A 142 -17.11 7.76 -3.02
CA GLU A 142 -16.87 8.70 -4.12
C GLU A 142 -15.47 8.51 -4.70
N VAL A 143 -14.52 8.04 -3.88
CA VAL A 143 -13.15 7.73 -4.29
C VAL A 143 -12.73 6.38 -3.73
N ILE A 144 -12.20 5.50 -4.58
CA ILE A 144 -11.46 4.32 -4.17
C ILE A 144 -9.98 4.55 -4.46
N HIS A 145 -9.15 4.49 -3.44
CA HIS A 145 -7.70 4.63 -3.53
C HIS A 145 -7.04 3.26 -3.36
N ALA A 146 -6.64 2.66 -4.48
CA ALA A 146 -5.88 1.42 -4.56
C ALA A 146 -4.39 1.71 -4.38
N ASN A 147 -3.74 1.00 -3.45
CA ASN A 147 -2.31 1.13 -3.19
C ASN A 147 -1.55 -0.12 -3.65
N ASP A 148 -0.71 0.05 -4.68
CA ASP A 148 0.11 -0.96 -5.33
C ASP A 148 -0.65 -2.14 -5.99
N HIS A 149 0.12 -3.07 -6.56
CA HIS A 149 -0.35 -4.16 -7.43
C HIS A 149 -1.37 -5.11 -6.75
N GLN A 150 -1.36 -5.21 -5.42
CA GLN A 150 -2.24 -6.08 -4.65
C GLN A 150 -3.72 -5.70 -4.76
N VAL A 151 -4.01 -4.44 -5.08
CA VAL A 151 -5.37 -3.94 -5.29
C VAL A 151 -5.52 -3.17 -6.61
N ALA A 152 -4.51 -3.27 -7.49
CA ALA A 152 -4.49 -2.58 -8.79
C ALA A 152 -5.55 -3.09 -9.78
N LEU A 153 -6.17 -4.24 -9.53
CA LEU A 153 -7.30 -4.70 -10.33
C LEU A 153 -8.61 -3.94 -10.05
N VAL A 154 -8.71 -3.22 -8.92
CA VAL A 154 -9.94 -2.52 -8.54
C VAL A 154 -10.37 -1.48 -9.57
N PRO A 155 -9.50 -0.57 -10.06
CA PRO A 155 -9.84 0.29 -11.19
C PRO A 155 -10.35 -0.46 -12.43
N ALA A 156 -9.73 -1.60 -12.77
CA ALA A 156 -10.14 -2.42 -13.91
C ALA A 156 -11.55 -3.01 -13.70
N TYR A 157 -11.85 -3.52 -12.49
CA TYR A 157 -13.20 -4.00 -12.17
C TYR A 157 -14.24 -2.90 -12.28
N LEU A 158 -13.95 -1.69 -11.78
CA LEU A 158 -14.87 -0.55 -11.85
C LEU A 158 -15.19 -0.15 -13.29
N LYS A 159 -14.19 -0.12 -14.18
CA LYS A 159 -14.35 0.29 -15.59
C LYS A 159 -14.87 -0.80 -16.51
N THR A 160 -14.98 -2.04 -16.03
CA THR A 160 -15.42 -3.18 -16.85
C THR A 160 -16.62 -3.88 -16.21
N LEU A 161 -16.38 -4.77 -15.25
CA LEU A 161 -17.40 -5.63 -14.64
C LEU A 161 -18.47 -4.84 -13.86
N HIS A 162 -18.13 -3.66 -13.36
CA HIS A 162 -19.03 -2.77 -12.61
C HIS A 162 -19.32 -1.45 -13.32
N ALA A 163 -19.00 -1.31 -14.62
CA ALA A 163 -19.17 -0.04 -15.34
C ALA A 163 -20.62 0.46 -15.34
N GLU A 164 -21.57 -0.47 -15.44
CA GLU A 164 -23.02 -0.20 -15.46
C GLU A 164 -23.68 -0.36 -14.09
N ASP A 165 -22.89 -0.56 -13.02
CA ASP A 165 -23.40 -0.75 -11.67
C ASP A 165 -23.74 0.59 -11.03
N PRO A 166 -25.02 0.88 -10.70
CA PRO A 166 -25.41 2.16 -10.11
C PRO A 166 -24.72 2.44 -8.76
N PHE A 167 -24.27 1.40 -8.05
CA PHE A 167 -23.59 1.57 -6.76
C PHE A 167 -22.21 2.23 -6.92
N PHE A 168 -21.51 1.95 -8.01
CA PHE A 168 -20.15 2.44 -8.29
C PHE A 168 -20.09 3.49 -9.41
N GLN A 169 -21.21 3.83 -10.02
CA GLN A 169 -21.28 4.71 -11.19
C GLN A 169 -20.60 6.09 -10.97
N MET A 170 -20.62 6.60 -9.75
CA MET A 170 -20.01 7.89 -9.38
C MET A 170 -18.66 7.76 -8.68
N THR A 171 -18.10 6.55 -8.61
CA THR A 171 -16.85 6.26 -7.92
C THR A 171 -15.66 6.53 -8.84
N ALA A 172 -14.79 7.47 -8.44
CA ALA A 172 -13.49 7.67 -9.06
C ALA A 172 -12.45 6.73 -8.45
N SER A 173 -11.43 6.37 -9.22
CA SER A 173 -10.36 5.46 -8.80
C SER A 173 -8.98 6.13 -8.87
N ILE A 174 -8.22 5.98 -7.79
CA ILE A 174 -6.81 6.40 -7.71
C ILE A 174 -5.95 5.16 -7.54
N LEU A 175 -4.87 5.04 -8.31
CA LEU A 175 -3.85 4.03 -8.10
C LEU A 175 -2.54 4.69 -7.64
N SER A 176 -2.12 4.42 -6.41
CA SER A 176 -0.77 4.77 -5.94
C SER A 176 0.23 3.68 -6.27
N ILE A 177 1.36 4.05 -6.85
CA ILE A 177 2.51 3.18 -7.09
C ILE A 177 3.66 3.61 -6.17
N HIS A 178 4.03 2.77 -5.20
CA HIS A 178 5.10 3.08 -4.26
C HIS A 178 6.45 2.52 -4.69
N ASN A 179 6.44 1.48 -5.52
CA ASN A 179 7.65 0.89 -6.07
C ASN A 179 7.35 0.13 -7.37
N MET A 180 7.89 0.62 -8.48
CA MET A 180 7.69 0.05 -9.82
C MET A 180 8.25 -1.37 -10.00
N GLY A 181 9.18 -1.80 -9.13
CA GLY A 181 9.73 -3.14 -9.15
C GLY A 181 8.75 -4.24 -8.70
N TYR A 182 7.64 -3.89 -8.04
CA TYR A 182 6.64 -4.86 -7.56
C TYR A 182 5.30 -4.71 -8.29
N GLN A 183 5.14 -5.48 -9.36
CA GLN A 183 4.04 -5.29 -10.33
C GLN A 183 2.91 -6.33 -10.27
N GLY A 184 3.13 -7.45 -9.58
CA GLY A 184 2.19 -8.59 -9.64
C GLY A 184 2.12 -9.20 -11.04
N ILE A 185 3.25 -9.74 -11.51
CA ILE A 185 3.37 -10.44 -12.80
C ILE A 185 3.10 -11.93 -12.57
N TYR A 186 2.13 -12.48 -13.28
CA TYR A 186 1.63 -13.84 -13.10
C TYR A 186 1.43 -14.57 -14.42
N ASP A 187 1.27 -15.89 -14.36
CA ASP A 187 0.91 -16.69 -15.54
C ASP A 187 -0.49 -16.35 -16.08
N PRO A 188 -0.78 -16.66 -17.36
CA PRO A 188 -2.09 -16.39 -17.99
C PRO A 188 -3.32 -16.87 -17.21
N ALA A 189 -3.18 -17.92 -16.39
CA ALA A 189 -4.24 -18.39 -15.49
C ALA A 189 -4.77 -17.29 -14.53
N ALA A 190 -3.98 -16.23 -14.29
CA ALA A 190 -4.40 -15.09 -13.48
C ALA A 190 -5.63 -14.35 -14.06
N MET A 191 -5.89 -14.41 -15.37
CA MET A 191 -7.11 -13.87 -15.98
C MET A 191 -8.36 -14.58 -15.49
N GLU A 192 -8.34 -15.92 -15.51
CA GLU A 192 -9.44 -16.75 -15.00
C GLU A 192 -9.60 -16.56 -13.49
N ILE A 193 -8.50 -16.53 -12.74
CA ILE A 193 -8.48 -16.27 -11.30
C ILE A 193 -9.20 -14.96 -10.95
N SER A 194 -8.84 -13.88 -11.63
CA SER A 194 -9.42 -12.55 -11.41
C SER A 194 -10.84 -12.42 -11.98
N GLY A 195 -11.32 -13.39 -12.76
CA GLY A 195 -12.66 -13.38 -13.31
C GLY A 195 -12.86 -12.37 -14.43
N PHE A 196 -11.78 -11.89 -15.06
CA PHE A 196 -11.88 -11.08 -16.27
C PHE A 196 -12.11 -12.00 -17.49
N PRO A 197 -12.99 -11.60 -18.43
CA PRO A 197 -13.19 -12.34 -19.67
C PRO A 197 -11.88 -12.50 -20.47
N PRO A 198 -11.66 -13.66 -21.13
CA PRO A 198 -10.44 -13.90 -21.91
C PRO A 198 -10.16 -12.88 -23.02
N GLU A 199 -11.19 -12.18 -23.51
CA GLU A 199 -11.09 -11.11 -24.51
C GLU A 199 -10.27 -9.90 -24.03
N TYR A 200 -10.04 -9.75 -22.73
CA TYR A 200 -9.14 -8.72 -22.18
C TYR A 200 -7.66 -9.13 -22.23
N PHE A 201 -7.34 -10.35 -22.68
CA PHE A 201 -5.98 -10.87 -22.76
C PHE A 201 -5.57 -11.21 -24.19
N TYR A 202 -4.98 -10.21 -24.84
CA TYR A 202 -4.39 -10.30 -26.18
C TYR A 202 -3.09 -9.47 -26.22
N PRO A 203 -2.23 -9.62 -27.25
CA PRO A 203 -0.99 -8.85 -27.34
C PRO A 203 -1.25 -7.34 -27.20
N LEU A 204 -0.50 -6.67 -26.32
CA LEU A 204 -0.64 -5.24 -26.00
C LEU A 204 -1.93 -4.84 -25.25
N SER A 205 -2.79 -5.81 -24.88
CA SER A 205 -3.97 -5.55 -24.06
C SER A 205 -3.60 -4.94 -22.69
N PRO A 206 -4.57 -4.37 -21.95
CA PRO A 206 -4.32 -3.80 -20.63
C PRO A 206 -3.67 -4.76 -19.62
N PHE A 207 -3.89 -6.07 -19.78
CA PHE A 207 -3.42 -7.10 -18.86
C PHE A 207 -2.13 -7.80 -19.33
N GLU A 208 -1.92 -7.93 -20.65
CA GLU A 208 -0.82 -8.72 -21.22
C GLU A 208 0.54 -8.05 -21.06
N PHE A 209 1.56 -8.84 -20.71
CA PHE A 209 2.93 -8.38 -20.49
C PHE A 209 3.93 -9.49 -20.82
N TRP A 210 4.38 -9.56 -22.07
CA TRP A 210 5.26 -10.60 -22.61
C TRP A 210 4.76 -12.04 -22.36
N GLY A 211 3.48 -12.27 -22.65
CA GLY A 211 2.80 -13.55 -22.45
C GLY A 211 2.44 -13.85 -21.00
N LYS A 212 2.68 -12.91 -20.07
CA LYS A 212 2.22 -12.94 -18.68
C LYS A 212 1.08 -11.95 -18.46
N VAL A 213 0.45 -12.02 -17.29
CA VAL A 213 -0.54 -11.05 -16.81
C VAL A 213 0.13 -10.12 -15.82
N ASN A 214 -0.09 -8.82 -15.94
CA ASN A 214 0.48 -7.81 -15.05
C ASN A 214 -0.65 -6.99 -14.39
N TYR A 215 -0.87 -7.20 -13.08
CA TYR A 215 -1.95 -6.55 -12.36
C TYR A 215 -1.73 -5.04 -12.22
N LEU A 216 -0.48 -4.60 -12.01
CA LEU A 216 -0.17 -3.17 -11.93
C LEU A 216 -0.40 -2.48 -13.27
N LYS A 217 -0.02 -3.11 -14.39
CA LYS A 217 -0.29 -2.61 -15.75
C LYS A 217 -1.80 -2.39 -15.96
N ALA A 218 -2.62 -3.36 -15.60
CA ALA A 218 -4.07 -3.23 -15.70
C ALA A 218 -4.58 -2.04 -14.87
N GLY A 219 -4.10 -1.90 -13.63
CA GLY A 219 -4.44 -0.75 -12.80
C GLY A 219 -4.04 0.59 -13.42
N ILE A 220 -2.82 0.71 -13.96
CA ILE A 220 -2.35 1.91 -14.66
C ILE A 220 -3.22 2.21 -15.86
N GLN A 221 -3.72 1.21 -16.58
CA GLN A 221 -4.55 1.42 -17.76
C GLN A 221 -5.95 1.93 -17.41
N PHE A 222 -6.53 1.50 -16.28
CA PHE A 222 -7.94 1.74 -15.95
C PHE A 222 -8.18 2.80 -14.86
N ALA A 223 -7.19 3.14 -14.04
CA ALA A 223 -7.33 4.16 -13.00
C ALA A 223 -7.66 5.53 -13.60
N ASP A 224 -8.49 6.31 -12.90
CA ASP A 224 -8.80 7.70 -13.30
C ASP A 224 -7.59 8.61 -13.05
N VAL A 225 -6.88 8.41 -11.93
CA VAL A 225 -5.64 9.11 -11.59
C VAL A 225 -4.60 8.12 -11.09
N ILE A 226 -3.34 8.35 -11.45
CA ILE A 226 -2.20 7.57 -10.97
C ILE A 226 -1.34 8.48 -10.11
N THR A 227 -0.96 8.02 -8.93
CA THR A 227 -0.08 8.75 -8.02
C THR A 227 1.19 7.97 -7.73
N THR A 228 2.28 8.67 -7.45
CA THR A 228 3.51 8.05 -6.98
C THR A 228 4.24 8.94 -5.98
N VAL A 229 5.36 8.46 -5.43
CA VAL A 229 5.93 8.96 -4.15
C VAL A 229 6.68 10.29 -4.23
N SER A 230 6.90 10.84 -5.43
CA SER A 230 7.42 12.19 -5.66
C SER A 230 7.30 12.59 -7.14
N GLU A 231 7.38 13.89 -7.43
CA GLU A 231 7.43 14.42 -8.81
C GLU A 231 8.62 13.85 -9.58
N ARG A 232 9.80 13.82 -8.94
CA ARG A 232 10.99 13.26 -9.55
C ARG A 232 10.85 11.77 -9.87
N TYR A 233 10.30 10.99 -8.95
CA TYR A 233 10.10 9.57 -9.19
C TYR A 233 9.07 9.33 -10.31
N ALA A 234 8.06 10.20 -10.45
CA ALA A 234 7.12 10.16 -11.58
C ALA A 234 7.84 10.34 -12.92
N GLU A 235 8.83 11.23 -13.01
CA GLU A 235 9.69 11.38 -14.20
C GLU A 235 10.57 10.15 -14.42
N GLU A 236 11.19 9.64 -13.36
CA GLU A 236 12.13 8.51 -13.42
C GLU A 236 11.47 7.25 -13.97
N ILE A 237 10.30 6.85 -13.44
CA ILE A 237 9.59 5.65 -13.91
C ILE A 237 9.09 5.73 -15.37
N GLN A 238 9.10 6.93 -15.97
CA GLN A 238 8.78 7.16 -17.38
C GLN A 238 10.04 7.17 -18.26
N SER A 239 11.23 7.36 -17.68
CA SER A 239 12.46 7.70 -18.41
C SER A 239 13.10 6.52 -19.17
N GLY A 240 12.90 5.27 -18.72
CA GLY A 240 13.54 4.11 -19.32
C GLY A 240 13.23 2.80 -18.61
N GLU A 241 13.77 1.71 -19.13
CA GLU A 241 13.53 0.35 -18.61
C GLU A 241 14.10 0.15 -17.21
N GLU A 242 15.24 0.78 -16.90
CA GLU A 242 15.90 0.72 -15.59
C GLU A 242 14.97 1.11 -14.43
N PHE A 243 14.18 2.17 -14.61
CA PHE A 243 13.28 2.69 -13.58
C PHE A 243 11.81 2.32 -13.80
N GLY A 244 11.41 2.14 -15.06
CA GLY A 244 10.05 1.80 -15.44
C GLY A 244 9.74 0.31 -15.42
N PHE A 245 10.76 -0.55 -15.33
CA PHE A 245 10.64 -2.02 -15.26
C PHE A 245 9.69 -2.59 -16.33
N GLY A 246 9.80 -2.09 -17.57
CA GLY A 246 8.96 -2.50 -18.70
C GLY A 246 7.62 -1.77 -18.83
N LEU A 247 7.21 -0.98 -17.85
CA LEU A 247 5.96 -0.19 -17.85
C LEU A 247 6.15 1.28 -18.26
N GLN A 248 7.38 1.72 -18.55
CA GLN A 248 7.67 3.10 -18.95
C GLN A 248 6.80 3.57 -20.12
N GLY A 249 6.54 2.72 -21.11
CA GLY A 249 5.68 3.06 -22.25
C GLY A 249 4.21 3.25 -21.85
N VAL A 250 3.73 2.44 -20.92
CA VAL A 250 2.35 2.51 -20.40
C VAL A 250 2.16 3.77 -19.57
N LEU A 251 3.14 4.11 -18.71
CA LEU A 251 3.12 5.33 -17.90
C LEU A 251 3.23 6.59 -18.76
N ASN A 252 4.12 6.60 -19.76
CA ASN A 252 4.21 7.72 -20.71
C ASN A 252 2.89 7.97 -21.45
N ALA A 253 2.14 6.92 -21.79
CA ALA A 253 0.83 7.03 -22.41
C ALA A 253 -0.23 7.62 -21.46
N ARG A 254 -0.02 7.49 -20.14
CA ARG A 254 -0.88 8.02 -19.06
C ARG A 254 -0.26 9.22 -18.33
N ARG A 255 0.74 9.89 -18.92
CA ARG A 255 1.51 10.96 -18.26
C ARG A 255 0.67 12.12 -17.73
N GLU A 256 -0.46 12.40 -18.37
CA GLU A 256 -1.36 13.50 -18.00
C GLU A 256 -2.16 13.18 -16.73
N ASP A 257 -2.31 11.89 -16.42
CA ASP A 257 -3.00 11.39 -15.23
C ASP A 257 -2.03 10.95 -14.13
N LEU A 258 -0.71 10.97 -14.39
CA LEU A 258 0.34 10.55 -13.46
C LEU A 258 0.87 11.75 -12.66
N LEU A 259 0.66 11.70 -11.35
CA LEU A 259 1.04 12.75 -10.41
C LEU A 259 2.07 12.24 -9.39
N GLY A 260 3.13 13.01 -9.18
CA GLY A 260 4.05 12.78 -8.09
C GLY A 260 3.60 13.51 -6.82
N ILE A 261 3.26 12.77 -5.77
CA ILE A 261 2.89 13.32 -4.47
C ILE A 261 3.96 12.89 -3.46
N LEU A 262 4.71 13.87 -2.95
CA LEU A 262 5.77 13.62 -1.99
C LEU A 262 5.20 12.97 -0.73
N ASN A 263 5.75 11.80 -0.36
CA ASN A 263 5.39 11.14 0.89
C ASN A 263 5.70 12.04 2.10
N GLY A 264 4.74 12.12 3.02
CA GLY A 264 4.92 12.80 4.30
C GLY A 264 5.34 11.85 5.44
N ILE A 265 5.59 12.43 6.60
CA ILE A 265 5.80 11.71 7.87
C ILE A 265 4.77 12.16 8.90
N ASP A 266 4.43 11.30 9.86
CA ASP A 266 3.64 11.71 11.02
C ASP A 266 4.50 12.54 11.98
N VAL A 267 4.31 13.86 11.96
CA VAL A 267 5.04 14.83 12.79
C VAL A 267 4.63 14.84 14.26
N LYS A 268 3.68 14.00 14.69
CA LYS A 268 3.40 13.74 16.11
C LYS A 268 4.31 12.61 16.62
N ILE A 269 4.65 11.65 15.77
CA ILE A 269 5.53 10.52 16.09
C ILE A 269 6.99 10.93 15.85
N TRP A 270 7.30 11.40 14.63
CA TRP A 270 8.65 11.75 14.18
C TRP A 270 8.99 13.20 14.50
N ASN A 271 9.09 13.52 15.79
CA ASN A 271 9.31 14.89 16.25
C ASN A 271 10.34 14.97 17.39
N PRO A 272 11.58 15.43 17.11
CA PRO A 272 12.65 15.47 18.11
C PRO A 272 12.32 16.37 19.31
N ARG A 273 11.38 17.31 19.17
CA ARG A 273 10.95 18.17 20.28
C ARG A 273 10.14 17.43 21.35
N THR A 274 9.49 16.32 20.98
CA THR A 274 8.63 15.54 21.88
C THR A 274 9.02 14.08 22.01
N ASP A 275 9.96 13.63 21.18
CA ASP A 275 10.44 12.26 21.16
C ASP A 275 11.05 11.86 22.52
N ARG A 276 10.61 10.71 23.03
CA ARG A 276 11.04 10.14 24.31
C ARG A 276 12.15 9.09 24.13
N LEU A 277 12.42 8.68 22.90
CA LEU A 277 13.39 7.64 22.57
C LEU A 277 14.80 8.21 22.39
N ILE A 278 14.91 9.51 22.15
CA ILE A 278 16.21 10.20 22.05
C ILE A 278 16.69 10.71 23.42
N ALA A 279 18.01 10.71 23.62
CA ALA A 279 18.63 11.08 24.90
C ALA A 279 18.37 12.54 25.32
N ALA A 280 18.20 13.45 24.36
CA ALA A 280 17.82 14.82 24.61
C ALA A 280 16.85 15.31 23.54
N ARG A 281 15.76 15.96 23.94
CA ARG A 281 14.83 16.59 23.01
C ARG A 281 15.40 17.89 22.48
N TYR A 282 15.22 18.13 21.20
CA TYR A 282 15.76 19.31 20.52
C TYR A 282 14.83 19.78 19.40
N ASP A 283 15.06 21.01 18.96
CA ASP A 283 14.38 21.63 17.82
C ASP A 283 15.36 22.52 17.04
N ALA A 284 14.82 23.34 16.12
CA ALA A 284 15.62 24.21 15.26
C ALA A 284 16.39 25.29 16.04
N GLU A 285 15.97 25.63 17.26
CA GLU A 285 16.60 26.65 18.10
C GLU A 285 17.61 26.06 19.09
N THR A 286 17.59 24.73 19.29
CA THR A 286 18.38 24.01 20.31
C THR A 286 19.22 22.87 19.70
N LEU A 287 19.71 23.07 18.47
CA LEU A 287 20.44 22.05 17.70
C LEU A 287 21.70 21.51 18.40
N GLU A 288 22.30 22.28 19.31
CA GLU A 288 23.42 21.85 20.15
C GLU A 288 23.10 20.58 20.97
N LEU A 289 21.84 20.37 21.34
CA LEU A 289 21.38 19.18 22.07
C LEU A 289 21.43 17.89 21.23
N LYS A 290 21.55 18.01 19.89
CA LYS A 290 21.82 16.86 19.01
C LYS A 290 23.17 16.20 19.35
N GLY A 291 24.12 16.95 19.89
CA GLY A 291 25.40 16.42 20.38
C GLY A 291 25.21 15.37 21.47
N VAL A 292 24.26 15.59 22.40
CA VAL A 292 23.92 14.64 23.46
C VAL A 292 23.36 13.34 22.86
N CYS A 293 22.46 13.46 21.88
CA CYS A 293 21.90 12.30 21.18
C CYS A 293 22.98 11.50 20.44
N LYS A 294 23.91 12.19 19.78
CA LYS A 294 25.02 11.55 19.08
C LYS A 294 25.95 10.81 20.05
N SER A 295 26.32 11.43 21.17
CA SER A 295 27.15 10.77 22.19
C SER A 295 26.49 9.52 22.75
N ALA A 296 25.18 9.59 23.06
CA ALA A 296 24.43 8.43 23.52
C ALA A 296 24.40 7.29 22.48
N LEU A 297 24.20 7.61 21.20
CA LEU A 297 24.21 6.62 20.13
C LEU A 297 25.60 6.00 19.93
N LEU A 298 26.68 6.79 19.99
CA LEU A 298 28.06 6.28 19.90
C LEU A 298 28.37 5.32 21.07
N GLU A 299 27.93 5.67 22.28
CA GLU A 299 28.06 4.80 23.46
C GLU A 299 27.28 3.50 23.30
N GLU A 300 26.01 3.58 22.88
CA GLU A 300 25.14 2.42 22.68
C GLU A 300 25.67 1.46 21.60
N THR A 301 26.24 2.00 20.53
CA THR A 301 26.79 1.21 19.41
C THR A 301 28.25 0.76 19.62
N GLY A 302 28.92 1.27 20.66
CA GLY A 302 30.35 1.02 20.90
C GLY A 302 31.30 1.68 19.90
N LEU A 303 30.80 2.64 19.11
CA LEU A 303 31.63 3.43 18.20
C LEU A 303 32.54 4.41 18.98
N PRO A 304 33.69 4.82 18.41
CA PRO A 304 34.59 5.76 19.07
C PRO A 304 33.88 7.05 19.48
N ALA A 305 34.09 7.48 20.73
CA ALA A 305 33.52 8.70 21.28
C ALA A 305 34.23 9.96 20.72
N GLN A 306 34.01 10.23 19.45
CA GLN A 306 34.58 11.35 18.70
C GLN A 306 33.45 12.31 18.27
N PRO A 307 32.95 13.17 19.17
CA PRO A 307 31.75 13.97 18.95
C PRO A 307 31.89 14.98 17.80
N ASP A 308 33.12 15.32 17.39
CA ASP A 308 33.38 16.24 16.28
C ASP A 308 33.40 15.55 14.90
N GLN A 309 33.48 14.22 14.83
CA GLN A 309 33.49 13.50 13.55
C GLN A 309 32.08 13.27 12.99
N PRO A 310 31.80 13.51 11.71
CA PRO A 310 30.50 13.18 11.12
C PRO A 310 30.09 11.73 11.39
N LEU A 311 28.83 11.52 11.79
CA LEU A 311 28.25 10.19 11.96
C LEU A 311 27.35 9.92 10.76
N PHE A 312 27.67 8.88 9.99
CA PHE A 312 26.85 8.39 8.90
C PHE A 312 26.07 7.17 9.37
N GLY A 313 24.78 7.13 9.05
CA GLY A 313 23.89 6.02 9.40
C GLY A 313 22.91 5.77 8.27
N MET A 314 22.69 4.49 7.97
CA MET A 314 21.75 4.07 6.93
C MET A 314 20.83 3.00 7.50
N ILE A 315 19.52 3.24 7.42
CA ILE A 315 18.49 2.30 7.84
C ILE A 315 17.65 1.96 6.61
N SER A 316 17.89 0.80 6.02
CA SER A 316 17.19 0.33 4.84
C SER A 316 17.25 -1.19 4.72
N ARG A 317 16.39 -1.77 3.88
CA ARG A 317 16.55 -3.15 3.40
C ARG A 317 17.85 -3.28 2.59
N LEU A 318 18.54 -4.40 2.71
CA LEU A 318 19.69 -4.75 1.87
C LEU A 318 19.20 -5.12 0.46
N ALA A 319 19.36 -4.19 -0.47
CA ALA A 319 19.06 -4.38 -1.88
C ALA A 319 20.05 -3.53 -2.70
N GLU A 320 20.42 -4.01 -3.88
CA GLU A 320 21.39 -3.34 -4.77
C GLU A 320 21.02 -1.87 -5.02
N GLN A 321 19.74 -1.59 -5.25
CA GLN A 321 19.17 -0.25 -5.45
C GLN A 321 19.40 0.72 -4.28
N LYS A 322 19.88 0.24 -3.13
CA LYS A 322 20.14 1.05 -1.94
C LYS A 322 21.60 1.52 -1.85
N GLY A 323 22.50 0.99 -2.68
CA GLY A 323 23.86 1.52 -2.80
C GLY A 323 24.74 1.25 -1.58
N PHE A 324 24.56 0.12 -0.90
CA PHE A 324 25.42 -0.25 0.24
C PHE A 324 26.87 -0.49 -0.19
N ASP A 325 27.06 -0.99 -1.42
CA ASP A 325 28.33 -1.11 -2.12
C ASP A 325 29.03 0.25 -2.27
N LEU A 326 28.29 1.31 -2.58
CA LEU A 326 28.85 2.67 -2.67
C LEU A 326 29.33 3.19 -1.32
N ILE A 327 28.67 2.80 -0.23
CA ILE A 327 29.09 3.18 1.13
C ILE A 327 30.36 2.43 1.52
N GLU A 328 30.45 1.14 1.18
CA GLU A 328 31.64 0.33 1.40
C GLU A 328 32.84 0.94 0.67
N GLU A 329 32.72 1.23 -0.64
CA GLU A 329 33.78 1.84 -1.44
C GLU A 329 34.20 3.22 -0.90
N ALA A 330 33.25 4.04 -0.42
CA ALA A 330 33.56 5.35 0.15
C ALA A 330 34.18 5.30 1.56
N SER A 331 34.17 4.13 2.22
CA SER A 331 34.68 3.95 3.58
C SER A 331 36.12 3.44 3.66
N GLU A 332 36.69 2.99 2.53
CA GLU A 332 38.11 2.64 2.37
C GLU A 332 39.02 3.87 2.20
#